data_AF-A0A928SZ54-F1
#
_entry.id   AF-A0A928SZ54-F1
#
_cell.length_a   1.000
_cell.length_b   1.000
_cell.length_c   1.000
_cell.angle_alpha   90.00
_cell.angle_beta   90.00
_cell.angle_gamma   90.00
#
_symmetry.space_group_name_H-M   'P 1'
#
loop_
_entity.id
_entity.type
_entity.pdbx_description
1 polymer ?
#
loop_
_entity_poly.entity_id
_entity_poly.type
_entity_poly.pdbx_seq_one_letter_code
_entity_poly.pdbx_strand_id
1 'polypeptide(L)'
;MRHAAWMAVLLGLAALSCGESDAGGGSSGGGGAQSGGAGSGGAGGQSSGGAQSGGGSSGGTTNGGGAGGSGGSAGGGGGPSGGAGGGGGATSVWQPKPGTTWQWQLTGSIDTSVDAAMFDIDLFEANQTVIDALRAKGRVVICYFSAGSREDWRPDAGAFAASDYGKGLAGWPGENWLDVRSANVRSVMKKRLDLAVQKKCDGVEPDNVDGYANDSGFPLTEADQLDYNQFLAAEAHARGLSAGLKNALELVPELLSHFDWALNEECLSYKECALLAPFIQAQKAVFHVEYVDQSSQGAAKKSAVCGQSSITGFSTLIKTWDLDAWRLTCP
;
A
#
# COMPACT_ATOMS: atom_id res chain seq x y z
N MET A 1 -20.94 -4.96 -15.27
CA MET A 1 -19.70 -4.47 -14.63
C MET A 1 -18.89 -5.72 -14.38
N ARG A 2 -17.80 -5.93 -15.13
CA ARG A 2 -17.12 -7.22 -15.23
C ARG A 2 -15.61 -7.02 -15.16
N HIS A 3 -15.02 -7.61 -14.13
CA HIS A 3 -13.62 -8.00 -13.92
C HIS A 3 -12.65 -6.89 -13.44
N ALA A 4 -12.33 -6.93 -12.15
CA ALA A 4 -11.12 -6.35 -11.56
C ALA A 4 -10.06 -7.45 -11.35
N ALA A 5 -8.82 -6.99 -11.17
CA ALA A 5 -7.58 -7.73 -10.86
C ALA A 5 -6.98 -8.59 -12.00
N TRP A 6 -6.10 -7.97 -12.81
CA TRP A 6 -5.16 -8.69 -13.67
C TRP A 6 -3.70 -8.45 -13.24
N MET A 7 -3.05 -9.58 -12.95
CA MET A 7 -1.61 -9.90 -13.03
C MET A 7 -0.60 -9.12 -12.17
N ALA A 8 -0.31 -9.68 -10.99
CA ALA A 8 1.07 -9.77 -10.53
C ALA A 8 1.86 -10.59 -11.56
N VAL A 9 2.85 -9.97 -12.21
CA VAL A 9 3.79 -10.66 -13.11
C VAL A 9 4.71 -11.54 -12.26
N LEU A 10 4.52 -12.86 -12.34
CA LEU A 10 5.49 -13.84 -11.87
C LEU A 10 6.80 -13.68 -12.66
N LEU A 11 7.79 -12.98 -12.09
CA LEU A 11 9.18 -13.07 -12.52
C LEU A 11 9.70 -14.48 -12.20
N GLY A 12 9.72 -15.34 -13.22
CA GLY A 12 10.25 -16.70 -13.12
C GLY A 12 11.74 -16.69 -12.75
N LEU A 13 12.06 -17.27 -11.59
CA LEU A 13 13.42 -17.75 -11.32
C LEU A 13 13.70 -18.93 -12.25
N ALA A 14 14.48 -18.70 -13.31
CA ALA A 14 15.15 -19.77 -14.02
C ALA A 14 16.30 -20.28 -13.13
N ALA A 15 16.09 -21.44 -12.51
CA ALA A 15 17.18 -22.21 -11.91
C ALA A 15 18.09 -22.73 -13.03
N LEU A 16 19.31 -22.21 -13.10
CA LEU A 16 20.37 -22.72 -13.96
C LEU A 16 20.82 -24.07 -13.38
N SER A 17 20.38 -25.16 -14.01
CA SER A 17 20.93 -26.49 -13.75
C SER A 17 22.35 -26.56 -14.30
N CYS A 18 23.36 -26.68 -13.44
CA CYS A 18 24.68 -27.13 -13.83
C CYS A 18 24.59 -28.58 -14.32
N GLY A 19 24.82 -28.79 -15.62
CA GLY A 19 25.04 -30.11 -16.21
C GLY A 19 26.53 -30.40 -16.28
N GLU A 20 26.95 -31.44 -15.56
CA GLU A 20 28.28 -32.03 -15.59
C GLU A 20 28.66 -32.55 -16.99
N SER A 21 29.97 -32.57 -17.20
CA SER A 21 30.68 -32.96 -18.41
C SER A 21 30.70 -34.48 -18.57
N ASP A 22 30.54 -34.99 -19.80
CA ASP A 22 31.31 -36.16 -20.23
C ASP A 22 31.37 -36.32 -21.75
N ALA A 23 32.51 -36.86 -22.19
CA ALA A 23 33.02 -36.91 -23.56
C ALA A 23 32.49 -38.09 -24.39
N GLY A 24 32.61 -37.99 -25.73
CA GLY A 24 32.51 -39.16 -26.61
C GLY A 24 32.41 -38.79 -28.09
N GLY A 25 33.46 -39.05 -28.87
CA GLY A 25 33.60 -38.60 -30.27
C GLY A 25 32.88 -39.43 -31.33
N GLY A 26 33.11 -39.09 -32.60
CA GLY A 26 32.73 -39.96 -33.72
C GLY A 26 32.47 -39.23 -35.05
N SER A 27 33.38 -39.42 -36.00
CA SER A 27 33.53 -38.73 -37.28
C SER A 27 32.57 -39.19 -38.41
N SER A 28 32.36 -38.30 -39.38
CA SER A 28 32.47 -38.48 -40.85
C SER A 28 31.20 -38.33 -41.71
N GLY A 29 31.33 -37.54 -42.79
CA GLY A 29 30.66 -37.82 -44.06
C GLY A 29 29.91 -36.68 -44.76
N GLY A 30 30.61 -35.92 -45.62
CA GLY A 30 30.21 -35.77 -47.03
C GLY A 30 29.29 -34.62 -47.47
N GLY A 31 29.89 -33.62 -48.13
CA GLY A 31 29.51 -33.25 -49.51
C GLY A 31 28.58 -32.05 -49.75
N GLY A 32 29.07 -31.07 -50.54
CA GLY A 32 28.27 -30.50 -51.64
C GLY A 32 27.89 -29.00 -51.62
N ALA A 33 28.79 -28.18 -52.19
CA ALA A 33 28.55 -27.07 -53.14
C ALA A 33 27.68 -25.83 -52.82
N GLN A 34 28.35 -24.66 -52.87
CA GLN A 34 28.06 -23.41 -53.64
C GLN A 34 26.64 -22.79 -53.58
N SER A 35 26.41 -21.48 -53.40
CA SER A 35 27.10 -20.27 -53.89
C SER A 35 26.40 -19.01 -53.32
N GLY A 36 27.08 -17.85 -53.34
CA GLY A 36 26.40 -16.56 -53.61
C GLY A 36 26.68 -15.38 -52.66
N GLY A 37 27.55 -14.45 -53.09
CA GLY A 37 27.45 -12.98 -52.93
C GLY A 37 27.66 -12.39 -51.52
N ALA A 38 28.80 -11.77 -51.17
CA ALA A 38 29.35 -10.47 -51.61
C ALA A 38 28.78 -9.23 -50.87
N GLY A 39 29.68 -8.44 -50.27
CA GLY A 39 29.48 -7.04 -49.85
C GLY A 39 29.66 -6.81 -48.34
N SER A 40 30.88 -6.66 -47.79
CA SER A 40 31.79 -5.49 -47.79
C SER A 40 31.44 -4.38 -46.78
N GLY A 41 32.40 -4.11 -45.87
CA GLY A 41 32.49 -2.92 -45.01
C GLY A 41 32.23 -3.23 -43.53
N GLY A 42 33.18 -3.36 -42.61
CA GLY A 42 34.55 -2.85 -42.55
C GLY A 42 34.68 -1.75 -41.49
N ALA A 43 35.13 -2.16 -40.28
CA ALA A 43 35.91 -1.47 -39.24
C ALA A 43 35.64 0.03 -38.92
N GLY A 44 35.71 0.52 -37.69
CA GLY A 44 36.34 0.06 -36.46
C GLY A 44 36.66 1.30 -35.61
N GLY A 45 36.87 1.14 -34.31
CA GLY A 45 37.33 2.24 -33.46
C GLY A 45 37.05 2.04 -31.98
N GLN A 46 37.84 1.18 -31.33
CA GLN A 46 38.07 1.17 -29.88
C GLN A 46 39.36 1.94 -29.55
N SER A 47 39.39 2.60 -28.38
CA SER A 47 40.54 2.86 -27.48
C SER A 47 40.28 4.19 -26.72
N SER A 48 40.15 4.31 -25.40
CA SER A 48 40.95 3.88 -24.23
C SER A 48 42.18 4.78 -23.92
N GLY A 49 42.31 5.15 -22.62
CA GLY A 49 43.34 5.98 -21.96
C GLY A 49 42.73 7.23 -21.29
N GLY A 50 42.64 7.45 -19.96
CA GLY A 50 43.57 7.22 -18.84
C GLY A 50 44.54 8.41 -18.71
N ALA A 51 44.86 9.07 -17.59
CA ALA A 51 44.44 9.09 -16.18
C ALA A 51 45.09 10.34 -15.51
N GLN A 52 44.59 10.78 -14.33
CA GLN A 52 45.31 11.41 -13.18
C GLN A 52 46.11 12.73 -13.38
N SER A 53 46.38 13.63 -12.42
CA SER A 53 46.13 13.80 -10.97
C SER A 53 46.68 15.18 -10.51
N GLY A 54 46.30 15.64 -9.31
CA GLY A 54 47.01 16.65 -8.49
C GLY A 54 46.13 17.84 -8.07
N GLY A 55 45.97 18.26 -6.83
CA GLY A 55 46.60 17.91 -5.54
C GLY A 55 46.91 19.17 -4.71
N GLY A 56 46.48 19.22 -3.43
CA GLY A 56 46.92 20.17 -2.37
C GLY A 56 45.97 21.37 -2.14
N SER A 57 45.28 21.61 -1.02
CA SER A 57 45.41 21.40 0.45
C SER A 57 46.07 22.54 1.24
N SER A 58 45.35 22.94 2.31
CA SER A 58 45.76 23.68 3.54
C SER A 58 46.18 25.15 3.41
N GLY A 59 45.93 26.07 4.35
CA GLY A 59 45.36 26.05 5.69
C GLY A 59 45.53 27.47 6.29
N GLY A 60 44.89 27.80 7.42
CA GLY A 60 45.14 29.06 8.12
C GLY A 60 44.11 29.44 9.19
N THR A 61 44.43 29.12 10.43
CA THR A 61 43.78 29.48 11.70
C THR A 61 44.11 30.91 12.16
N THR A 62 43.28 31.52 13.04
CA THR A 62 43.61 31.94 14.44
C THR A 62 42.75 33.10 14.99
N ASN A 63 42.72 33.14 16.34
CA ASN A 63 42.20 34.13 17.31
C ASN A 63 40.72 34.02 17.66
N GLY A 64 40.30 33.80 18.92
CA GLY A 64 40.85 34.12 20.26
C GLY A 64 39.74 34.91 21.00
N GLY A 65 39.45 34.87 22.30
CA GLY A 65 39.96 34.26 23.53
C GLY A 65 39.22 34.96 24.70
N GLY A 66 39.17 34.34 25.89
CA GLY A 66 38.83 34.96 27.21
C GLY A 66 37.35 34.92 27.61
N ALA A 67 36.85 34.26 28.67
CA ALA A 67 37.26 33.98 30.06
C ALA A 67 36.81 35.04 31.10
N GLY A 68 36.15 34.55 32.18
CA GLY A 68 35.90 35.21 33.47
C GLY A 68 34.45 35.70 33.67
N GLY A 69 33.74 35.48 34.79
CA GLY A 69 34.06 34.83 36.05
C GLY A 69 33.04 35.22 37.15
N SER A 70 32.67 34.24 37.98
CA SER A 70 32.36 34.29 39.44
C SER A 70 31.17 35.07 40.05
N GLY A 71 30.49 34.37 40.99
CA GLY A 71 29.78 34.91 42.17
C GLY A 71 28.27 34.56 42.17
N GLY A 72 27.62 33.97 43.17
CA GLY A 72 27.98 33.50 44.51
C GLY A 72 26.68 33.05 45.24
N SER A 73 26.80 31.98 46.03
CA SER A 73 26.03 31.50 47.20
C SER A 73 24.52 31.77 47.44
N ALA A 74 23.83 30.63 47.63
CA ALA A 74 23.01 30.21 48.78
C ALA A 74 21.68 30.92 49.12
N GLY A 75 20.62 30.11 49.24
CA GLY A 75 19.39 30.44 49.97
C GLY A 75 18.29 29.41 49.71
N GLY A 76 18.04 28.52 50.68
CA GLY A 76 17.07 27.43 50.59
C GLY A 76 15.61 27.87 50.62
N GLY A 77 14.74 26.98 50.15
CA GLY A 77 13.29 27.14 50.20
C GLY A 77 12.60 26.01 49.43
N GLY A 78 12.53 24.82 50.05
CA GLY A 78 11.73 23.73 49.52
C GLY A 78 10.24 24.06 49.59
N GLY A 79 9.61 24.16 48.43
CA GLY A 79 8.16 24.16 48.26
C GLY A 79 7.82 23.28 47.05
N PRO A 80 6.77 22.45 47.10
CA PRO A 80 6.44 21.57 45.98
C PRO A 80 5.79 22.43 44.89
N SER A 81 6.58 22.88 43.93
CA SER A 81 6.05 23.33 42.66
C SER A 81 5.67 22.09 41.86
N GLY A 82 4.37 21.83 41.76
CA GLY A 82 3.80 20.83 40.87
C GLY A 82 4.17 21.18 39.43
N GLY A 83 5.29 20.62 38.98
CA GLY A 83 5.66 20.59 37.57
C GLY A 83 4.62 19.75 36.83
N ALA A 84 3.69 20.42 36.17
CA ALA A 84 2.87 19.84 35.12
C ALA A 84 3.77 19.61 33.89
N GLY A 85 4.61 18.59 33.98
CA GLY A 85 5.23 17.94 32.83
C GLY A 85 4.71 16.51 32.80
N GLY A 86 4.01 16.13 31.73
CA GLY A 86 3.63 14.74 31.55
C GLY A 86 2.42 14.51 30.65
N GLY A 87 2.69 14.34 29.37
CA GLY A 87 1.90 13.49 28.49
C GLY A 87 0.65 14.12 27.89
N GLY A 88 0.81 14.83 26.77
CA GLY A 88 -0.21 14.73 25.74
C GLY A 88 -0.30 13.25 25.38
N GLY A 89 -1.29 12.55 25.94
CA GLY A 89 -1.54 11.17 25.59
C GLY A 89 -1.83 11.15 24.09
N ALA A 90 -0.90 10.61 23.31
CA ALA A 90 -1.22 10.22 21.95
C ALA A 90 -2.47 9.34 22.07
N THR A 91 -3.61 9.83 21.61
CA THR A 91 -4.80 9.01 21.45
C THR A 91 -4.36 7.87 20.54
N SER A 92 -4.22 6.67 21.11
CA SER A 92 -3.80 5.51 20.35
C SER A 92 -4.82 5.30 19.23
N VAL A 93 -4.36 5.29 17.98
CA VAL A 93 -5.20 4.96 16.83
C VAL A 93 -5.79 3.56 17.01
N TRP A 94 -6.95 3.30 16.40
CA TRP A 94 -7.60 2.00 16.49
C TRP A 94 -6.74 0.91 15.83
N GLN A 95 -6.50 -0.17 16.56
CA GLN A 95 -5.71 -1.33 16.09
C GLN A 95 -6.53 -2.61 16.27
N PRO A 96 -7.21 -3.09 15.22
CA PRO A 96 -8.01 -4.30 15.30
C PRO A 96 -7.12 -5.53 15.41
N LYS A 97 -7.55 -6.48 16.24
CA LYS A 97 -6.91 -7.80 16.37
C LYS A 97 -7.46 -8.78 15.33
N PRO A 98 -6.72 -9.86 14.99
CA PRO A 98 -7.25 -10.99 14.23
C PRO A 98 -8.63 -11.44 14.73
N GLY A 99 -9.54 -11.74 13.81
CA GLY A 99 -10.94 -12.12 14.10
C GLY A 99 -11.91 -10.97 14.35
N THR A 100 -11.50 -9.71 14.21
CA THR A 100 -12.42 -8.55 14.29
C THR A 100 -13.48 -8.65 13.20
N THR A 101 -14.77 -8.69 13.58
CA THR A 101 -15.87 -8.73 12.61
C THR A 101 -16.01 -7.39 11.90
N TRP A 102 -16.31 -7.43 10.61
CA TRP A 102 -16.33 -6.23 9.78
C TRP A 102 -17.35 -6.33 8.67
N GLN A 103 -17.74 -5.19 8.11
CA GLN A 103 -18.59 -5.05 6.94
C GLN A 103 -17.93 -4.09 5.96
N TRP A 104 -17.73 -4.53 4.73
CA TRP A 104 -17.33 -3.65 3.62
C TRP A 104 -18.54 -3.41 2.73
N GLN A 105 -18.92 -2.14 2.59
CA GLN A 105 -20.02 -1.73 1.73
C GLN A 105 -19.74 -0.35 1.16
N LEU A 106 -19.35 -0.32 -0.11
CA LEU A 106 -19.01 0.91 -0.82
C LEU A 106 -20.15 1.44 -1.69
N THR A 107 -21.19 0.64 -1.93
CA THR A 107 -22.32 1.03 -2.79
C THR A 107 -23.68 0.83 -2.12
N GLY A 108 -24.67 1.52 -2.69
CA GLY A 108 -26.06 1.46 -2.25
C GLY A 108 -26.30 2.11 -0.88
N SER A 109 -27.46 1.83 -0.29
CA SER A 109 -27.76 2.29 1.07
C SER A 109 -27.08 1.40 2.10
N ILE A 110 -26.22 1.98 2.94
CA ILE A 110 -25.47 1.25 3.98
C ILE A 110 -26.43 0.55 4.95
N ASP A 111 -26.33 -0.78 5.02
CA ASP A 111 -27.15 -1.58 5.94
C ASP A 111 -26.57 -1.56 7.35
N THR A 112 -27.00 -0.56 8.14
CA THR A 112 -26.57 -0.40 9.54
C THR A 112 -27.16 -1.43 10.51
N SER A 113 -27.96 -2.40 10.03
CA SER A 113 -28.48 -3.50 10.87
C SER A 113 -27.49 -4.64 11.04
N VAL A 114 -26.48 -4.72 10.16
CA VAL A 114 -25.43 -5.73 10.20
C VAL A 114 -24.65 -5.67 11.52
N ASP A 115 -24.55 -6.83 12.20
CA ASP A 115 -23.72 -6.95 13.40
C ASP A 115 -22.25 -7.20 13.00
N ALA A 116 -21.49 -6.11 12.96
CA ALA A 116 -20.05 -6.10 12.71
C ALA A 116 -19.38 -5.06 13.60
N ALA A 117 -18.17 -5.33 14.11
CA ALA A 117 -17.44 -4.38 14.95
C ALA A 117 -16.97 -3.15 14.16
N MET A 118 -16.59 -3.34 12.90
CA MET A 118 -16.14 -2.29 11.99
C MET A 118 -17.00 -2.24 10.72
N PHE A 119 -17.25 -1.03 10.21
CA PHE A 119 -17.82 -0.77 8.89
C PHE A 119 -16.82 0.02 8.06
N ASP A 120 -16.49 -0.49 6.88
CA ASP A 120 -15.70 0.17 5.87
C ASP A 120 -16.62 0.64 4.75
N ILE A 121 -16.73 1.96 4.59
CA ILE A 121 -17.71 2.65 3.76
C ILE A 121 -17.07 3.82 3.03
N ASP A 122 -17.65 4.21 1.90
CA ASP A 122 -17.11 5.26 1.05
C ASP A 122 -17.03 6.64 1.75
N LEU A 123 -15.85 7.27 1.73
CA LEU A 123 -15.59 8.57 2.35
C LEU A 123 -16.50 9.68 1.81
N PHE A 124 -16.79 9.69 0.51
CA PHE A 124 -17.52 10.76 -0.14
C PHE A 124 -19.03 10.50 -0.14
N GLU A 125 -19.45 9.26 -0.43
CA GLU A 125 -20.85 8.90 -0.65
C GLU A 125 -21.61 8.57 0.64
N ALA A 126 -20.92 8.08 1.68
CA ALA A 126 -21.60 7.79 2.94
C ALA A 126 -22.09 9.07 3.63
N ASN A 127 -23.40 9.19 3.83
CA ASN A 127 -23.98 10.34 4.53
C ASN A 127 -23.51 10.43 5.99
N GLN A 128 -23.31 11.64 6.51
CA GLN A 128 -22.88 11.85 7.90
C GLN A 128 -23.81 11.19 8.92
N THR A 129 -25.12 11.17 8.65
CA THR A 129 -26.12 10.53 9.52
C THR A 129 -25.92 9.02 9.65
N VAL A 130 -25.42 8.36 8.60
CA VAL A 130 -25.06 6.93 8.64
C VAL A 130 -23.85 6.71 9.54
N ILE A 131 -22.81 7.53 9.38
CA ILE A 131 -21.59 7.47 10.20
C ILE A 131 -21.94 7.68 11.68
N ASP A 132 -22.70 8.74 11.99
CA ASP A 132 -23.12 9.03 13.36
C ASP A 132 -23.98 7.89 13.94
N ALA A 133 -24.85 7.26 13.14
CA ALA A 133 -25.66 6.13 13.58
C ALA A 133 -24.85 4.87 13.86
N LEU A 134 -23.83 4.56 13.04
CA LEU A 134 -22.90 3.45 13.26
C LEU A 134 -22.09 3.68 14.55
N ARG A 135 -21.52 4.88 14.69
CA ARG A 135 -20.76 5.26 15.89
C ARG A 135 -21.62 5.26 17.16
N ALA A 136 -22.87 5.70 17.09
CA ALA A 136 -23.80 5.64 18.23
C ALA A 136 -24.09 4.20 18.70
N LYS A 137 -23.95 3.22 17.81
CA LYS A 137 -24.01 1.78 18.13
C LYS A 137 -22.65 1.21 18.58
N GLY A 138 -21.64 2.05 18.79
CA GLY A 138 -20.29 1.64 19.19
C GLY A 138 -19.51 0.95 18.07
N ARG A 139 -19.90 1.11 16.80
CA ARG A 139 -19.17 0.55 15.67
C ARG A 139 -18.02 1.47 15.28
N VAL A 140 -16.90 0.87 14.88
CA VAL A 140 -15.77 1.57 14.26
C VAL A 140 -16.13 1.87 12.82
N VAL A 141 -15.84 3.09 12.35
CA VAL A 141 -16.07 3.48 10.96
C VAL A 141 -14.74 3.74 10.26
N ILE A 142 -14.42 2.92 9.26
CA ILE A 142 -13.33 3.11 8.31
C ILE A 142 -13.90 3.78 7.06
N CYS A 143 -13.17 4.77 6.55
CA CYS A 143 -13.56 5.50 5.36
C CYS A 143 -12.64 5.16 4.18
N TYR A 144 -13.22 4.50 3.18
CA TYR A 144 -12.60 4.20 1.90
C TYR A 144 -12.39 5.45 1.06
N PHE A 145 -11.21 5.56 0.44
CA PHE A 145 -11.01 6.41 -0.72
C PHE A 145 -9.87 5.86 -1.58
N SER A 146 -9.93 6.04 -2.90
CA SER A 146 -8.76 5.72 -3.72
C SER A 146 -7.62 6.71 -3.49
N ALA A 147 -6.44 6.21 -3.14
CA ALA A 147 -5.25 7.02 -2.92
C ALA A 147 -4.25 6.93 -4.07
N GLY A 148 -4.27 5.84 -4.85
CA GLY A 148 -3.43 5.68 -6.04
C GLY A 148 -4.14 5.88 -7.37
N SER A 149 -5.44 6.20 -7.37
CA SER A 149 -6.17 6.56 -8.59
C SER A 149 -6.99 7.85 -8.43
N ARG A 150 -7.19 8.54 -9.55
CA ARG A 150 -8.16 9.62 -9.74
C ARG A 150 -9.44 9.03 -10.30
N GLU A 151 -10.53 9.27 -9.60
CA GLU A 151 -11.89 8.92 -10.01
C GLU A 151 -12.60 10.19 -10.49
N ASP A 152 -12.98 10.28 -11.77
CA ASP A 152 -13.47 11.52 -12.38
C ASP A 152 -14.83 12.02 -11.86
N TRP A 153 -15.58 11.13 -11.20
CA TRP A 153 -16.86 11.42 -10.56
C TRP A 153 -16.73 12.00 -9.16
N ARG A 154 -15.55 11.97 -8.54
CA ARG A 154 -15.36 12.52 -7.18
C ARG A 154 -15.46 14.05 -7.20
N PRO A 155 -16.03 14.66 -6.16
CA PRO A 155 -16.19 16.12 -6.11
C PRO A 155 -14.87 16.89 -6.12
N ASP A 156 -13.76 16.24 -5.76
CA ASP A 156 -12.40 16.79 -5.79
C ASP A 156 -11.60 16.39 -7.05
N ALA A 157 -12.21 15.73 -8.04
CA ALA A 157 -11.52 15.25 -9.24
C ALA A 157 -10.86 16.38 -10.06
N GLY A 158 -11.36 17.61 -9.95
CA GLY A 158 -10.79 18.81 -10.56
C GLY A 158 -9.57 19.38 -9.83
N ALA A 159 -9.21 18.85 -8.67
CA ALA A 159 -8.02 19.27 -7.92
C ALA A 159 -6.72 18.65 -8.45
N PHE A 160 -6.81 17.60 -9.26
CA PHE A 160 -5.67 16.96 -9.92
C PHE A 160 -5.32 17.70 -11.21
N ALA A 161 -4.03 18.00 -11.40
CA ALA A 161 -3.52 18.50 -12.67
C ALA A 161 -3.47 17.36 -13.70
N ALA A 162 -3.49 17.71 -15.00
CA ALA A 162 -3.40 16.71 -16.07
C ALA A 162 -2.12 15.87 -16.01
N SER A 163 -1.05 16.38 -15.39
CA SER A 163 0.21 15.65 -15.18
C SER A 163 0.18 14.68 -13.99
N ASP A 164 -0.85 14.76 -13.13
CA ASP A 164 -0.93 13.95 -11.92
C ASP A 164 -1.51 12.56 -12.16
N TYR A 165 -2.13 12.31 -13.31
CA TYR A 165 -2.76 11.04 -13.62
C TYR A 165 -2.41 10.52 -15.01
N GLY A 166 -2.31 9.20 -15.11
CA GLY A 166 -1.79 8.48 -16.25
C GLY A 166 -2.87 7.63 -16.92
N LYS A 167 -2.53 6.36 -17.18
CA LYS A 167 -3.41 5.42 -17.86
C LYS A 167 -4.66 5.14 -17.03
N GLY A 168 -5.74 4.81 -17.74
CA GLY A 168 -6.98 4.37 -17.11
C GLY A 168 -6.77 3.07 -16.34
N LEU A 169 -7.42 2.95 -15.19
CA LEU A 169 -7.46 1.71 -14.42
C LEU A 169 -8.29 0.67 -15.20
N ALA A 170 -7.72 -0.51 -15.44
CA ALA A 170 -8.37 -1.53 -16.24
C ALA A 170 -9.68 -2.01 -15.56
N GLY A 171 -10.79 -1.96 -16.30
CA GLY A 171 -12.11 -2.37 -15.79
C GLY A 171 -12.94 -1.24 -15.16
N TRP A 172 -12.35 -0.05 -14.95
CA TRP A 172 -12.97 1.07 -14.25
C TRP A 172 -12.97 2.35 -15.10
N PRO A 173 -14.01 2.56 -15.93
CA PRO A 173 -14.12 3.76 -16.75
C PRO A 173 -14.18 5.04 -15.91
N GLY A 174 -13.40 6.06 -16.28
CA GLY A 174 -13.33 7.32 -15.53
C GLY A 174 -12.29 7.32 -14.40
N GLU A 175 -11.61 6.19 -14.19
CA GLU A 175 -10.57 6.05 -13.18
C GLU A 175 -9.17 5.97 -13.82
N ASN A 176 -8.21 6.70 -13.29
CA ASN A 176 -6.84 6.80 -13.81
C ASN A 176 -5.81 6.64 -12.69
N TRP A 177 -4.71 5.92 -12.95
CA TRP A 177 -3.59 5.84 -12.00
C TRP A 177 -2.98 7.22 -11.72
N LEU A 178 -2.55 7.46 -10.48
CA LEU A 178 -1.90 8.69 -10.04
C LEU A 178 -0.37 8.57 -10.07
N ASP A 179 0.34 9.67 -10.36
CA ASP A 179 1.76 9.79 -10.06
C ASP A 179 1.94 10.08 -8.56
N VAL A 180 2.21 9.04 -7.79
CA VAL A 180 2.34 9.08 -6.32
C VAL A 180 3.52 9.93 -5.81
N ARG A 181 4.42 10.35 -6.70
CA ARG A 181 5.53 11.27 -6.40
C ARG A 181 5.09 12.73 -6.44
N SER A 182 3.93 13.03 -7.03
CA SER A 182 3.42 14.39 -7.18
C SER A 182 3.08 15.02 -5.83
N ALA A 183 3.62 16.22 -5.59
CA ALA A 183 3.27 17.03 -4.42
C ALA A 183 1.78 17.43 -4.43
N ASN A 184 1.17 17.60 -5.61
CA ASN A 184 -0.25 17.92 -5.71
C ASN A 184 -1.12 16.72 -5.31
N VAL A 185 -0.78 15.50 -5.79
CA VAL A 185 -1.46 14.27 -5.37
C VAL A 185 -1.42 14.12 -3.85
N ARG A 186 -0.24 14.29 -3.22
CA ARG A 186 -0.09 14.24 -1.76
C ARG A 186 -0.92 15.31 -1.05
N SER A 187 -1.00 16.51 -1.60
CA SER A 187 -1.85 17.60 -1.08
C SER A 187 -3.33 17.24 -1.13
N VAL A 188 -3.80 16.62 -2.23
CA VAL A 188 -5.19 16.14 -2.34
C VAL A 188 -5.46 15.04 -1.30
N MET A 189 -4.55 14.08 -1.13
CA MET A 189 -4.74 13.03 -0.12
C MET A 189 -4.78 13.57 1.31
N LYS A 190 -3.97 14.58 1.65
CA LYS A 190 -4.09 15.27 2.94
C LYS A 190 -5.49 15.84 3.16
N LYS A 191 -6.10 16.45 2.13
CA LYS A 191 -7.47 16.97 2.20
C LYS A 191 -8.51 15.86 2.35
N ARG A 192 -8.32 14.70 1.71
CA ARG A 192 -9.18 13.52 1.91
C ARG A 192 -9.08 12.99 3.34
N LEU A 193 -7.87 12.94 3.90
CA LEU A 193 -7.66 12.59 5.31
C LEU A 193 -8.28 13.63 6.26
N ASP A 194 -8.18 14.93 5.95
CA ASP A 194 -8.85 15.99 6.72
C ASP A 194 -10.38 15.83 6.65
N LEU A 195 -10.93 15.44 5.50
CA LEU A 195 -12.35 15.12 5.34
C LEU A 195 -12.74 13.90 6.19
N ALA A 196 -11.91 12.86 6.24
CA ALA A 196 -12.16 11.70 7.09
C ALA A 196 -12.27 12.08 8.57
N VAL A 197 -11.40 12.96 9.07
CA VAL A 197 -11.51 13.53 10.42
C VAL A 197 -12.82 14.31 10.60
N GLN A 198 -13.15 15.20 9.66
CA GLN A 198 -14.38 16.00 9.73
C GLN A 198 -15.63 15.14 9.77
N LYS A 199 -15.63 14.03 9.03
CA LYS A 199 -16.73 13.07 9.00
C LYS A 199 -16.74 12.12 10.20
N LYS A 200 -15.75 12.23 11.09
CA LYS A 200 -15.56 11.36 12.25
C LYS A 200 -15.34 9.90 11.84
N CYS A 201 -14.51 9.66 10.83
CA CYS A 201 -13.98 8.31 10.61
C CYS A 201 -13.01 7.97 11.75
N ASP A 202 -12.94 6.70 12.15
CA ASP A 202 -11.96 6.18 13.12
C ASP A 202 -10.66 5.72 12.42
N GLY A 203 -10.73 5.53 11.09
CA GLY A 203 -9.59 5.20 10.24
C GLY A 203 -9.93 5.28 8.77
N VAL A 204 -8.98 4.88 7.92
CA VAL A 204 -9.08 4.98 6.46
C VAL A 204 -8.58 3.72 5.76
N GLU A 205 -9.19 3.42 4.61
CA GLU A 205 -8.75 2.43 3.62
C GLU A 205 -8.31 3.18 2.35
N PRO A 206 -7.00 3.52 2.21
CA PRO A 206 -6.47 4.13 1.00
C PRO A 206 -6.25 3.05 -0.08
N ASP A 207 -7.04 3.09 -1.15
CA ASP A 207 -7.03 2.08 -2.22
C ASP A 207 -6.04 2.38 -3.35
N ASN A 208 -5.77 1.37 -4.19
CA ASN A 208 -4.88 1.42 -5.36
C ASN A 208 -3.43 1.79 -5.02
N VAL A 209 -2.93 1.36 -3.85
CA VAL A 209 -1.59 1.70 -3.33
C VAL A 209 -0.48 0.74 -3.81
N ASP A 210 -0.63 0.23 -5.03
CA ASP A 210 0.21 -0.78 -5.71
C ASP A 210 0.46 -0.42 -7.19
N GLY A 211 0.39 0.88 -7.54
CA GLY A 211 0.53 1.36 -8.92
C GLY A 211 1.87 1.02 -9.59
N TYR A 212 2.93 0.78 -8.83
CA TYR A 212 4.24 0.32 -9.35
C TYR A 212 4.20 -1.07 -9.98
N ALA A 213 3.27 -1.93 -9.54
CA ALA A 213 3.09 -3.28 -10.06
C ALA A 213 2.14 -3.31 -11.28
N ASN A 214 1.64 -2.14 -11.70
CA ASN A 214 0.60 -2.00 -12.73
C ASN A 214 1.09 -1.12 -13.89
N ASP A 215 0.40 -1.21 -15.04
CA ASP A 215 0.62 -0.29 -16.17
C ASP A 215 -0.03 1.07 -15.91
N SER A 216 0.53 1.81 -14.95
CA SER A 216 0.03 3.12 -14.50
C SER A 216 0.17 4.23 -15.54
N GLY A 217 1.00 4.01 -16.57
CA GLY A 217 1.44 5.07 -17.47
C GLY A 217 2.57 5.93 -16.89
N PHE A 218 3.04 5.62 -15.69
CA PHE A 218 4.21 6.22 -15.06
C PHE A 218 5.27 5.15 -14.80
N PRO A 219 6.57 5.50 -14.86
CA PRO A 219 7.65 4.60 -14.49
C PRO A 219 7.81 4.56 -12.96
N LEU A 220 6.75 4.19 -12.24
CA LEU A 220 6.77 4.08 -10.78
C LEU A 220 7.64 2.90 -10.35
N THR A 221 8.47 3.12 -9.35
CA THR A 221 9.29 2.08 -8.73
C THR A 221 8.67 1.61 -7.42
N GLU A 222 9.14 0.46 -6.93
CA GLU A 222 8.82 -0.03 -5.59
C GLU A 222 9.14 1.02 -4.50
N ALA A 223 10.27 1.72 -4.65
CA ALA A 223 10.67 2.77 -3.72
C ALA A 223 9.71 3.98 -3.72
N ASP A 224 9.19 4.36 -4.89
CA ASP A 224 8.18 5.42 -5.00
C ASP A 224 6.89 5.01 -4.26
N GLN A 225 6.48 3.75 -4.39
CA GLN A 225 5.29 3.23 -3.72
C GLN A 225 5.49 3.12 -2.20
N LEU A 226 6.65 2.63 -1.75
CA LEU A 226 6.99 2.57 -0.32
C LEU A 226 6.96 3.96 0.32
N ASP A 227 7.60 4.96 -0.30
CA ASP A 227 7.60 6.33 0.20
C ASP A 227 6.17 6.90 0.28
N TYR A 228 5.35 6.65 -0.74
CA TYR A 228 3.96 7.11 -0.74
C TYR A 228 3.08 6.42 0.31
N ASN A 229 3.21 5.10 0.46
CA ASN A 229 2.41 4.34 1.41
C ASN A 229 2.78 4.69 2.86
N GLN A 230 4.07 4.89 3.14
CA GLN A 230 4.54 5.41 4.44
C GLN A 230 4.01 6.82 4.71
N PHE A 231 4.00 7.68 3.69
CA PHE A 231 3.40 9.01 3.77
C PHE A 231 1.91 8.97 4.13
N LEU A 232 1.12 8.11 3.47
CA LEU A 232 -0.31 7.97 3.74
C LEU A 232 -0.58 7.54 5.18
N ALA A 233 0.12 6.50 5.65
CA ALA A 233 0.01 6.01 7.02
C ALA A 233 0.40 7.09 8.05
N ALA A 234 1.54 7.76 7.85
CA ALA A 234 2.00 8.81 8.74
C ALA A 234 1.03 10.00 8.81
N GLU A 235 0.46 10.43 7.68
CA GLU A 235 -0.51 11.52 7.65
C GLU A 235 -1.86 11.14 8.27
N ALA A 236 -2.27 9.87 8.15
CA ALA A 236 -3.45 9.34 8.84
C ALA A 236 -3.22 9.32 10.37
N HIS A 237 -2.09 8.79 10.82
CA HIS A 237 -1.72 8.74 12.24
C HIS A 237 -1.58 10.12 12.87
N ALA A 238 -1.00 11.09 12.14
CA ALA A 238 -0.91 12.49 12.58
C ALA A 238 -2.29 13.13 12.83
N ARG A 239 -3.35 12.55 12.26
CA ARG A 239 -4.75 12.96 12.41
C ARG A 239 -5.53 12.08 13.40
N GLY A 240 -4.88 11.12 14.05
CA GLY A 240 -5.54 10.16 14.95
C GLY A 240 -6.39 9.12 14.23
N LEU A 241 -6.20 8.92 12.94
CA LEU A 241 -6.89 7.91 12.13
C LEU A 241 -6.07 6.62 12.09
N SER A 242 -6.72 5.47 12.27
CA SER A 242 -6.15 4.16 11.90
C SER A 242 -5.94 4.08 10.39
N ALA A 243 -4.93 3.33 9.93
CA ALA A 243 -4.67 3.14 8.50
C ALA A 243 -4.54 1.66 8.13
N GLY A 244 -5.27 1.24 7.10
CA GLY A 244 -5.18 -0.09 6.50
C GLY A 244 -4.27 -0.13 5.27
N LEU A 245 -3.44 -1.17 5.15
CA LEU A 245 -2.74 -1.48 3.90
C LEU A 245 -3.68 -2.25 2.99
N LYS A 246 -4.04 -1.68 1.84
CA LYS A 246 -4.86 -2.33 0.82
C LYS A 246 -3.98 -3.04 -0.19
N ASN A 247 -4.09 -4.37 -0.28
CA ASN A 247 -3.26 -5.21 -1.16
C ASN A 247 -1.75 -4.87 -1.00
N ALA A 248 -1.03 -4.58 -2.09
CA ALA A 248 0.41 -4.26 -2.10
C ALA A 248 1.25 -5.28 -1.30
N LEU A 249 0.96 -6.57 -1.50
CA LEU A 249 1.40 -7.66 -0.61
C LEU A 249 2.91 -7.84 -0.58
N GLU A 250 3.59 -7.55 -1.67
CA GLU A 250 5.05 -7.64 -1.79
C GLU A 250 5.76 -6.59 -0.92
N LEU A 251 5.08 -5.48 -0.58
CA LEU A 251 5.63 -4.39 0.25
C LEU A 251 5.41 -4.61 1.75
N VAL A 252 4.73 -5.70 2.14
CA VAL A 252 4.39 -5.98 3.55
C VAL A 252 5.63 -5.99 4.47
N PRO A 253 6.78 -6.60 4.11
CA PRO A 253 7.94 -6.63 5.00
C PRO A 253 8.41 -5.22 5.45
N GLU A 254 8.31 -4.23 4.56
CA GLU A 254 8.70 -2.85 4.79
C GLU A 254 7.56 -2.03 5.41
N LEU A 255 6.31 -2.31 5.06
CA LEU A 255 5.14 -1.52 5.46
C LEU A 255 4.45 -2.01 6.75
N LEU A 256 4.74 -3.22 7.23
CA LEU A 256 4.06 -3.81 8.40
C LEU A 256 4.07 -2.89 9.62
N SER A 257 5.16 -2.17 9.86
CA SER A 257 5.28 -1.30 11.04
C SER A 257 4.49 0.02 10.91
N HIS A 258 4.09 0.40 9.70
CA HIS A 258 3.41 1.65 9.39
C HIS A 258 1.89 1.54 9.40
N PHE A 259 1.33 0.36 9.10
CA PHE A 259 -0.12 0.17 9.02
C PHE A 259 -0.68 -0.59 10.21
N ASP A 260 -1.94 -0.31 10.59
CA ASP A 260 -2.59 -0.89 11.78
C ASP A 260 -3.25 -2.24 11.48
N TRP A 261 -3.58 -2.49 10.22
CA TRP A 261 -4.23 -3.68 9.69
C TRP A 261 -4.03 -3.77 8.17
N ALA A 262 -4.45 -4.87 7.56
CA ALA A 262 -4.48 -5.03 6.11
C ALA A 262 -5.88 -5.36 5.61
N LEU A 263 -6.25 -4.87 4.43
CA LEU A 263 -7.40 -5.36 3.66
C LEU A 263 -6.88 -5.98 2.37
N ASN A 264 -7.27 -7.21 2.11
CA ASN A 264 -6.88 -7.92 0.91
C ASN A 264 -8.09 -8.47 0.16
N GLU A 265 -7.99 -8.39 -1.15
CA GLU A 265 -8.88 -9.05 -2.08
C GLU A 265 -8.17 -10.26 -2.69
N GLU A 266 -8.86 -11.40 -2.65
CA GLU A 266 -8.60 -12.57 -3.48
C GLU A 266 -7.25 -13.29 -3.29
N CYS A 267 -6.58 -13.16 -2.15
CA CYS A 267 -5.29 -13.83 -1.97
C CYS A 267 -5.38 -15.36 -2.11
N LEU A 268 -6.54 -16.00 -1.91
CA LEU A 268 -6.67 -17.44 -2.17
C LEU A 268 -6.74 -17.72 -3.67
N SER A 269 -7.49 -16.91 -4.43
CA SER A 269 -7.54 -17.00 -5.89
C SER A 269 -6.15 -16.87 -6.51
N TYR A 270 -5.32 -15.97 -5.98
CA TYR A 270 -3.96 -15.72 -6.46
C TYR A 270 -2.85 -16.50 -5.73
N LYS A 271 -3.20 -17.28 -4.70
CA LYS A 271 -2.27 -18.11 -3.89
C LYS A 271 -1.17 -17.31 -3.20
N GLU A 272 -1.52 -16.14 -2.69
CA GLU A 272 -0.60 -15.15 -2.13
C GLU A 272 -0.88 -14.82 -0.66
N CYS A 273 -1.85 -15.49 -0.02
CA CYS A 273 -2.22 -15.22 1.38
C CYS A 273 -1.06 -15.35 2.39
N ALA A 274 -0.02 -16.13 2.06
CA ALA A 274 1.15 -16.27 2.90
C ALA A 274 1.88 -14.94 3.12
N LEU A 275 1.80 -14.00 2.18
CA LEU A 275 2.40 -12.67 2.27
C LEU A 275 1.76 -11.80 3.37
N LEU A 276 0.53 -12.12 3.79
CA LEU A 276 -0.20 -11.42 4.86
C LEU A 276 -0.01 -12.05 6.25
N ALA A 277 0.65 -13.21 6.36
CA ALA A 277 0.95 -13.84 7.63
C ALA A 277 1.69 -12.91 8.65
N PRO A 278 2.59 -12.00 8.23
CA PRO A 278 3.23 -11.06 9.15
C PRO A 278 2.25 -10.17 9.93
N PHE A 279 1.11 -9.76 9.33
CA PHE A 279 0.09 -9.00 10.05
C PHE A 279 -0.54 -9.81 11.20
N ILE A 280 -0.91 -11.07 10.93
CA ILE A 280 -1.47 -11.96 11.95
C ILE A 280 -0.46 -12.25 13.07
N GLN A 281 0.80 -12.51 12.71
CA GLN A 281 1.89 -12.73 13.67
C GLN A 281 2.11 -11.49 14.57
N ALA A 282 1.98 -10.29 14.00
CA ALA A 282 2.03 -9.03 14.73
C ALA A 282 0.73 -8.68 15.49
N GLN A 283 -0.25 -9.59 15.56
CA GLN A 283 -1.55 -9.37 16.19
C GLN A 283 -2.37 -8.22 15.58
N LYS A 284 -2.19 -7.97 14.28
CA LYS A 284 -2.97 -7.04 13.48
C LYS A 284 -3.99 -7.79 12.62
N ALA A 285 -5.19 -7.24 12.48
CA ALA A 285 -6.21 -7.86 11.66
C ALA A 285 -5.83 -7.88 10.17
N VAL A 286 -6.24 -8.96 9.50
CA VAL A 286 -6.33 -9.03 8.04
C VAL A 286 -7.81 -9.16 7.69
N PHE A 287 -8.36 -8.12 7.07
CA PHE A 287 -9.70 -8.11 6.51
C PHE A 287 -9.63 -8.66 5.09
N HIS A 288 -10.19 -9.84 4.87
CA HIS A 288 -9.98 -10.61 3.65
C HIS A 288 -11.28 -10.79 2.88
N VAL A 289 -11.23 -10.65 1.56
CA VAL A 289 -12.42 -10.73 0.70
C VAL A 289 -12.20 -11.69 -0.44
N GLU A 290 -13.19 -12.52 -0.70
CA GLU A 290 -13.26 -13.40 -1.85
C GLU A 290 -14.55 -13.16 -2.63
N TYR A 291 -14.45 -13.11 -3.96
CA TYR A 291 -15.58 -12.69 -4.78
C TYR A 291 -16.38 -13.83 -5.40
N VAL A 292 -17.66 -13.53 -5.63
CA VAL A 292 -18.57 -14.26 -6.51
C VAL A 292 -19.25 -13.30 -7.48
N ASP A 293 -19.60 -13.77 -8.67
CA ASP A 293 -20.32 -12.95 -9.65
C ASP A 293 -21.77 -12.72 -9.23
N GLN A 294 -22.37 -13.68 -8.51
CA GLN A 294 -23.75 -13.62 -8.06
C GLN A 294 -23.87 -14.16 -6.64
N SER A 295 -24.73 -13.55 -5.83
CA SER A 295 -24.99 -13.95 -4.44
C SER A 295 -25.43 -15.42 -4.28
N SER A 296 -26.09 -15.98 -5.30
CA SER A 296 -26.48 -17.40 -5.36
C SER A 296 -25.29 -18.36 -5.30
N GLN A 297 -24.09 -17.93 -5.71
CA GLN A 297 -22.86 -18.71 -5.68
C GLN A 297 -22.16 -18.63 -4.30
N GLY A 298 -22.60 -17.72 -3.43
CA GLY A 298 -21.94 -17.43 -2.15
C GLY A 298 -21.81 -18.64 -1.23
N ALA A 299 -22.84 -19.47 -1.13
CA ALA A 299 -22.80 -20.66 -0.27
C ALA A 299 -21.71 -21.65 -0.71
N ALA A 300 -21.56 -21.85 -2.02
CA ALA A 300 -20.52 -22.72 -2.58
C ALA A 300 -19.13 -22.13 -2.36
N LYS A 301 -18.93 -20.83 -2.65
CA LYS A 301 -17.66 -20.13 -2.38
C LYS A 301 -17.32 -20.19 -0.89
N LYS A 302 -18.29 -20.01 0.01
CA LYS A 302 -18.11 -20.12 1.47
C LYS A 302 -17.60 -21.48 1.89
N SER A 303 -18.21 -22.55 1.36
CA SER A 303 -17.76 -23.91 1.64
C SER A 303 -16.35 -24.20 1.12
N ALA A 304 -15.91 -23.54 0.05
CA ALA A 304 -14.58 -23.73 -0.53
C ALA A 304 -13.49 -22.91 0.18
N VAL A 305 -13.84 -21.72 0.66
CA VAL A 305 -12.92 -20.75 1.27
C VAL A 305 -12.79 -20.96 2.77
N CYS A 306 -13.90 -21.10 3.50
CA CYS A 306 -13.85 -21.13 4.95
C CYS A 306 -13.18 -22.41 5.46
N GLY A 307 -12.19 -22.26 6.33
CA GLY A 307 -11.40 -23.37 6.88
C GLY A 307 -10.11 -23.67 6.13
N GLN A 308 -9.80 -22.95 5.05
CA GLN A 308 -8.48 -23.01 4.41
C GLN A 308 -7.40 -22.55 5.39
N SER A 309 -6.34 -23.35 5.56
CA SER A 309 -5.28 -23.05 6.54
C SER A 309 -4.51 -21.78 6.22
N SER A 310 -4.42 -21.40 4.94
CA SER A 310 -3.73 -20.19 4.45
C SER A 310 -4.39 -18.88 4.89
N ILE A 311 -5.64 -18.90 5.36
CA ILE A 311 -6.36 -17.72 5.86
C ILE A 311 -6.66 -17.83 7.37
N THR A 312 -5.92 -18.68 8.09
CA THR A 312 -6.09 -18.82 9.55
C THR A 312 -5.87 -17.48 10.25
N GLY A 313 -6.87 -17.01 11.00
CA GLY A 313 -6.85 -15.73 11.70
C GLY A 313 -7.35 -14.53 10.88
N PHE A 314 -7.63 -14.72 9.58
CA PHE A 314 -8.18 -13.66 8.74
C PHE A 314 -9.68 -13.48 9.02
N SER A 315 -10.14 -12.25 8.96
CA SER A 315 -11.57 -11.92 9.04
C SER A 315 -12.13 -11.95 7.62
N THR A 316 -12.68 -13.09 7.19
CA THR A 316 -13.03 -13.30 5.78
C THR A 316 -14.50 -12.97 5.46
N LEU A 317 -14.71 -12.16 4.43
CA LEU A 317 -16.00 -11.94 3.77
C LEU A 317 -16.02 -12.60 2.39
N ILE A 318 -17.21 -13.02 1.98
CA ILE A 318 -17.53 -13.32 0.59
C ILE A 318 -18.51 -12.26 0.11
N LYS A 319 -18.18 -11.64 -1.01
CA LYS A 319 -18.85 -10.47 -1.54
C LYS A 319 -19.12 -10.64 -3.03
N THR A 320 -20.09 -9.89 -3.54
CA THR A 320 -20.16 -9.59 -4.98
C THR A 320 -19.23 -8.41 -5.28
N TRP A 321 -18.83 -8.28 -6.54
CA TRP A 321 -18.00 -7.17 -7.02
C TRP A 321 -18.62 -5.78 -6.81
N ASP A 322 -19.95 -5.70 -6.70
CA ASP A 322 -20.65 -4.43 -6.50
C ASP A 322 -20.44 -3.86 -5.09
N LEU A 323 -19.93 -4.65 -4.13
CA LEU A 323 -19.71 -4.24 -2.74
C LEU A 323 -20.94 -3.58 -2.09
N ASP A 324 -22.13 -4.14 -2.36
CA ASP A 324 -23.39 -3.74 -1.73
C ASP A 324 -23.52 -4.33 -0.31
N ALA A 325 -24.72 -4.33 0.28
CA ALA A 325 -24.92 -4.87 1.64
C ALA A 325 -24.69 -6.39 1.74
N TRP A 326 -24.87 -7.15 0.65
CA TRP A 326 -24.83 -8.60 0.68
C TRP A 326 -23.45 -9.11 1.10
N ARG A 327 -23.43 -10.13 1.96
CA ARG A 327 -22.20 -10.75 2.45
C ARG A 327 -22.44 -12.15 2.96
N LEU A 328 -21.39 -12.95 2.97
CA LEU A 328 -21.27 -14.11 3.86
C LEU A 328 -19.96 -13.99 4.63
N THR A 329 -19.96 -14.38 5.91
CA THR A 329 -18.75 -14.41 6.75
C THR A 329 -18.26 -15.84 6.93
N CYS A 330 -16.95 -16.04 7.12
CA CYS A 330 -16.45 -17.27 7.71
C CYS A 330 -16.67 -17.28 9.24
N PRO A 331 -16.85 -18.46 9.86
CA PRO A 331 -16.93 -18.60 11.31
C PRO A 331 -15.67 -18.14 12.04
#